data_AF-A0A3M1H3W4-F1
#
_entry.id   AF-A0A3M1H3W4-F1
#
_cell.length_a   1.000
_cell.length_b   1.000
_cell.length_c   1.000
_cell.angle_alpha   90.00
_cell.angle_beta   90.00
_cell.angle_gamma   90.00
#
_symmetry.space_group_name_H-M   'P 1'
#
loop_
_entity.id
_entity.type
_entity.pdbx_description
1 polymer ?
#
loop_
_entity_poly.entity_id
_entity_poly.type
_entity_poly.pdbx_seq_one_letter_code
_entity_poly.pdbx_strand_id
1 'polypeptide(L)'
;MSGPARRRLWTANTWLRACWPQIEAGLGARIAAGHARALDLACGTGRDAVWLAERGLHVEAVDRLPDALERAGDLAARCGVTLSLQRRDLERDSALPQGRYDLVTCFCFLHRPLLDAVPAALRPGGFACVRTFDRTERERSGRPRRARLVLEPGELRRR
;
A
#
# COMPACT_ATOMS: atom_id res chain seq x y z
N MET A 1 27.84 -20.84 6.59
CA MET A 1 27.26 -21.53 5.42
C MET A 1 26.00 -20.78 5.00
N SER A 2 26.06 -20.01 3.91
CA SER A 2 24.86 -19.34 3.37
C SER A 2 24.05 -20.37 2.60
N GLY A 3 22.82 -20.65 3.04
CA GLY A 3 21.91 -21.55 2.31
C GLY A 3 21.61 -21.02 0.91
N PRO A 4 21.05 -21.85 0.02
CA PRO A 4 20.71 -21.41 -1.33
C PRO A 4 19.77 -20.19 -1.26
N ALA A 5 20.07 -19.17 -2.05
CA ALA A 5 19.24 -17.97 -2.16
C ALA A 5 17.80 -18.38 -2.51
N ARG A 6 16.86 -18.15 -1.58
CA ARG A 6 15.45 -18.52 -1.79
C ARG A 6 14.92 -17.72 -2.97
N ARG A 7 14.45 -18.42 -4.01
CA ARG A 7 13.89 -17.79 -5.21
C ARG A 7 12.59 -17.06 -4.83
N ARG A 8 12.60 -15.73 -4.92
CA ARG A 8 11.40 -14.92 -4.68
C ARG A 8 10.50 -14.94 -5.91
N LEU A 9 9.33 -15.54 -5.79
CA LEU A 9 8.34 -15.68 -6.88
C LEU A 9 7.38 -14.49 -7.01
N TRP A 10 7.65 -13.40 -6.28
CA TRP A 10 6.78 -12.23 -6.24
C TRP A 10 7.60 -10.95 -6.16
N THR A 11 7.03 -9.85 -6.65
CA THR A 11 7.60 -8.51 -6.53
C THR A 11 6.50 -7.52 -6.16
N ALA A 12 6.86 -6.45 -5.46
CA ALA A 12 5.92 -5.38 -5.16
C ALA A 12 5.32 -4.78 -6.44
N ASN A 13 4.19 -4.08 -6.27
CA ASN A 13 3.51 -3.37 -7.33
C ASN A 13 4.51 -2.60 -8.20
N THR A 14 4.40 -2.75 -9.52
CA THR A 14 5.33 -2.14 -10.47
C THR A 14 5.34 -0.62 -10.35
N TRP A 15 4.20 0.00 -10.03
CA TRP A 15 4.09 1.43 -9.78
C TRP A 15 4.80 1.85 -8.49
N LEU A 16 4.63 1.09 -7.40
CA LEU A 16 5.36 1.34 -6.15
C LEU A 16 6.88 1.31 -6.40
N ARG A 17 7.35 0.30 -7.14
CA ARG A 17 8.77 0.18 -7.50
C ARG A 17 9.25 1.34 -8.38
N ALA A 18 8.42 1.82 -9.30
CA ALA A 18 8.75 2.96 -10.15
C ALA A 18 8.83 4.29 -9.36
N CYS A 19 7.93 4.49 -8.39
CA CYS A 19 7.95 5.65 -7.50
C CYS A 19 9.04 5.58 -6.43
N TRP A 20 9.53 4.37 -6.11
CA TRP A 20 10.41 4.15 -4.96
C TRP A 20 11.65 5.04 -4.91
N PRO A 21 12.42 5.27 -6.00
CA PRO A 21 13.60 6.12 -5.92
C PRO A 21 13.31 7.53 -5.39
N GLN A 22 12.17 8.11 -5.76
CA GLN A 22 11.74 9.43 -5.26
C GLN A 22 11.30 9.37 -3.79
N ILE A 23 10.55 8.33 -3.43
CA ILE A 23 10.09 8.11 -2.05
C ILE A 23 11.29 7.90 -1.11
N GLU A 24 12.24 7.05 -1.52
CA GLU A 24 13.46 6.76 -0.77
C GLU A 24 14.34 8.01 -0.61
N ALA A 25 14.49 8.82 -1.66
CA ALA A 25 15.20 10.09 -1.56
C ALA A 25 14.54 11.05 -0.55
N GLY A 26 13.21 11.10 -0.51
CA GLY A 26 12.48 11.97 0.41
C GLY A 26 12.40 11.45 1.85
N LEU A 27 12.42 10.13 2.04
CA LEU A 27 12.24 9.49 3.35
C LEU A 27 13.52 8.88 3.93
N GLY A 28 14.63 8.88 3.20
CA GLY A 28 15.86 8.15 3.54
C GLY A 28 16.37 8.43 4.95
N ALA A 29 16.36 9.69 5.40
CA ALA A 29 16.77 10.05 6.76
C ALA A 29 15.84 9.43 7.83
N ARG A 30 14.53 9.38 7.60
CA ARG A 30 13.56 8.78 8.52
C ARG A 30 13.63 7.25 8.51
N ILE A 31 13.90 6.67 7.35
CA ILE A 31 14.13 5.22 7.19
C ILE A 31 15.40 4.81 7.96
N ALA A 32 16.51 5.53 7.75
CA ALA A 32 17.77 5.27 8.45
C ALA A 32 17.64 5.42 9.97
N ALA A 33 16.80 6.36 10.43
CA ALA A 33 16.50 6.54 11.84
C ALA A 33 15.48 5.53 12.40
N GLY A 34 14.92 4.63 11.57
CA GLY A 34 13.91 3.66 12.01
C GLY A 34 12.59 4.30 12.43
N HIS A 35 12.25 5.48 11.90
CA HIS A 35 11.05 6.24 12.26
C HIS A 35 10.02 6.35 11.13
N ALA A 36 10.36 5.88 9.92
CA ALA A 36 9.46 5.95 8.78
C ALA A 36 8.26 4.99 8.95
N ARG A 37 7.04 5.51 8.81
CA ARG A 37 5.79 4.73 8.96
C ARG A 37 5.04 4.66 7.65
N ALA A 38 4.57 3.47 7.28
CA ALA A 38 3.71 3.27 6.11
C ALA A 38 2.33 2.72 6.48
N LEU A 39 1.32 3.11 5.71
CA LEU A 39 -0.01 2.52 5.71
C LEU A 39 -0.29 1.87 4.35
N ASP A 40 -0.52 0.57 4.33
CA ASP A 40 -0.95 -0.17 3.14
C ASP A 40 -2.46 -0.45 3.18
N LEU A 41 -3.22 0.33 2.41
CA LEU A 41 -4.68 0.29 2.33
C LEU A 41 -5.13 -0.81 1.36
N ALA A 42 -6.07 -1.65 1.81
CA ALA A 42 -6.53 -2.82 1.07
C ALA A 42 -5.35 -3.72 0.65
N CYS A 43 -4.53 -4.07 1.64
CA CYS A 43 -3.22 -4.70 1.43
C CYS A 43 -3.28 -6.10 0.82
N GLY A 44 -4.45 -6.74 0.79
CA GLY A 44 -4.62 -8.11 0.34
C GLY A 44 -3.70 -9.06 1.10
N THR A 45 -2.90 -9.84 0.38
CA THR A 45 -1.93 -10.78 0.98
C THR A 45 -0.59 -10.14 1.36
N GLY A 46 -0.53 -8.81 1.49
CA GLY A 46 0.57 -8.10 2.13
C GLY A 46 1.87 -8.01 1.33
N ARG A 47 1.85 -8.27 0.03
CA ARG A 47 3.05 -8.25 -0.82
C ARG A 47 3.77 -6.91 -0.79
N ASP A 48 3.00 -5.83 -0.90
CA ASP A 48 3.52 -4.47 -0.96
C ASP A 48 3.93 -4.00 0.44
N ALA A 49 3.11 -4.30 1.46
CA ALA A 49 3.47 -4.14 2.87
C ALA A 49 4.79 -4.82 3.28
N VAL A 50 4.99 -6.10 2.95
CA VAL A 50 6.25 -6.83 3.27
C VAL A 50 7.44 -6.19 2.57
N TRP A 51 7.28 -5.80 1.31
CA TRP A 51 8.37 -5.17 0.55
C TRP A 51 8.80 -3.82 1.13
N LEU A 52 7.86 -3.05 1.68
CA LEU A 52 8.13 -1.80 2.41
C LEU A 52 8.79 -2.06 3.76
N ALA A 53 8.35 -3.09 4.50
CA ALA A 53 8.94 -3.45 5.78
C ALA A 53 10.40 -3.93 5.63
N GLU A 54 10.72 -4.65 4.55
CA GLU A 54 12.10 -5.03 4.19
C GLU A 54 13.02 -3.82 3.92
N ARG A 55 12.44 -2.64 3.71
CA ARG A 55 13.15 -1.36 3.51
C ARG A 55 13.21 -0.51 4.77
N GLY A 56 12.87 -1.08 5.93
CA GLY A 56 12.98 -0.40 7.22
C GLY A 56 11.79 0.48 7.61
N LEU A 57 10.67 0.40 6.88
CA LEU A 57 9.44 1.09 7.27
C LEU A 57 8.66 0.28 8.30
N HIS A 58 8.06 0.96 9.27
CA HIS A 58 7.04 0.39 10.17
C HIS A 58 5.71 0.38 9.44
N VAL A 59 5.28 -0.80 9.00
CA VAL A 59 4.11 -0.93 8.13
C VAL A 59 2.87 -1.37 8.89
N GLU A 60 1.83 -0.56 8.80
CA GLU A 60 0.46 -0.94 9.13
C GLU A 60 -0.26 -1.37 7.85
N ALA A 61 -0.82 -2.57 7.85
CA ALA A 61 -1.45 -3.15 6.66
C ALA A 61 -2.92 -3.51 6.98
N VAL A 62 -3.83 -2.97 6.17
CA VAL A 62 -5.27 -3.01 6.46
C VAL A 62 -6.01 -3.74 5.36
N ASP A 63 -6.80 -4.75 5.73
CA ASP A 63 -7.73 -5.42 4.83
C ASP A 63 -8.97 -5.89 5.61
N ARG A 64 -10.09 -6.11 4.93
CA ARG A 64 -11.31 -6.65 5.54
C ARG A 64 -11.32 -8.18 5.59
N LEU A 65 -10.52 -8.82 4.74
CA LEU A 65 -10.49 -10.27 4.55
C LEU A 65 -9.52 -10.93 5.55
N PRO A 66 -10.02 -11.71 6.54
CA PRO A 66 -9.15 -12.34 7.54
C PRO A 66 -8.11 -13.28 6.91
N ASP A 67 -8.51 -14.12 5.97
CA ASP A 67 -7.58 -15.05 5.28
C ASP A 67 -6.48 -14.32 4.50
N ALA A 68 -6.75 -13.09 4.02
CA ALA A 68 -5.75 -12.29 3.33
C ALA A 68 -4.69 -11.77 4.32
N LEU A 69 -5.13 -11.31 5.49
CA LEU A 69 -4.25 -10.87 6.58
C LEU A 69 -3.43 -12.02 7.16
N GLU A 70 -4.01 -13.21 7.30
CA GLU A 70 -3.26 -14.42 7.70
C GLU A 70 -2.12 -14.70 6.71
N ARG A 71 -2.41 -14.73 5.42
CA ARG A 71 -1.38 -14.90 4.37
C ARG A 71 -0.34 -13.78 4.35
N ALA A 72 -0.74 -12.55 4.69
CA ALA A 72 0.17 -11.42 4.83
C ALA A 72 1.14 -11.63 6.02
N GLY A 73 0.62 -12.10 7.16
CA GLY A 73 1.41 -12.47 8.34
C GLY A 73 2.40 -13.58 8.03
N ASP A 74 1.95 -14.65 7.37
CA ASP A 74 2.83 -15.74 6.95
C ASP A 74 3.93 -15.27 5.98
N LEU A 75 3.59 -14.37 5.06
CA LEU A 75 4.56 -13.80 4.12
C LEU A 75 5.61 -12.97 4.85
N ALA A 76 5.18 -12.13 5.80
CA ALA A 76 6.04 -11.32 6.65
C ALA A 76 7.01 -12.20 7.45
N ALA A 77 6.48 -13.24 8.12
CA ALA A 77 7.28 -14.21 8.86
C ALA A 77 8.33 -14.90 7.97
N ARG A 78 7.93 -15.34 6.77
CA ARG A 78 8.85 -15.95 5.79
C ARG A 78 9.94 -15.00 5.29
N CYS A 79 9.70 -13.69 5.34
CA CYS A 79 10.64 -12.66 4.92
C CYS A 79 11.41 -12.03 6.10
N GLY A 80 11.16 -12.49 7.33
CA GLY A 80 11.85 -11.99 8.53
C GLY A 80 11.48 -10.56 8.91
N VAL A 81 10.27 -10.10 8.54
CA VAL A 81 9.76 -8.76 8.88
C VAL A 81 8.47 -8.84 9.68
N THR A 82 8.11 -7.76 10.36
CA THR A 82 6.86 -7.66 11.13
C THR A 82 5.93 -6.64 10.47
N LEU A 83 4.64 -6.95 10.44
CA LEU A 83 3.58 -6.04 10.00
C LEU A 83 2.58 -5.82 11.14
N SER A 84 2.08 -4.60 11.28
CA SER A 84 0.89 -4.31 12.10
C SER A 84 -0.36 -4.57 11.25
N LEU A 85 -0.90 -5.78 11.35
CA LEU A 85 -2.09 -6.20 10.59
C LEU A 85 -3.37 -5.70 11.27
N GLN A 86 -4.27 -5.07 10.51
CA GLN A 86 -5.54 -4.55 11.00
C GLN A 86 -6.70 -5.05 10.14
N ARG A 87 -7.65 -5.73 10.77
CA ARG A 87 -8.89 -6.15 10.11
C ARG A 87 -9.89 -5.00 10.14
N ARG A 88 -10.11 -4.35 9.00
CA ARG A 88 -11.06 -3.22 8.89
C ARG A 88 -11.74 -3.18 7.53
N ASP A 89 -13.04 -2.90 7.53
CA ASP A 89 -13.80 -2.62 6.32
C ASP A 89 -13.68 -1.13 5.96
N LEU A 90 -12.73 -0.82 5.08
CA LEU A 90 -12.42 0.53 4.63
C LEU A 90 -13.56 1.22 3.85
N GLU A 91 -14.56 0.46 3.36
CA GLU A 91 -15.77 1.03 2.74
C GLU A 91 -16.79 1.49 3.79
N ARG A 92 -16.68 0.99 5.04
CA ARG A 92 -17.55 1.37 6.17
C ARG A 92 -16.89 2.35 7.12
N ASP A 93 -15.58 2.24 7.30
CA ASP A 93 -14.77 3.14 8.12
C ASP A 93 -13.56 3.63 7.31
N SER A 94 -13.71 4.80 6.72
CA SER A 94 -12.70 5.47 5.90
C SER A 94 -11.85 6.46 6.69
N ALA A 95 -12.03 6.58 8.01
CA ALA A 95 -11.27 7.51 8.83
C ALA A 95 -9.81 7.05 8.96
N LEU A 96 -8.89 7.98 8.75
CA LEU A 96 -7.45 7.75 8.86
C LEU A 96 -6.85 8.64 9.96
N PRO A 97 -5.91 8.12 10.77
CA PRO A 97 -5.17 8.95 11.74
C PRO A 97 -4.42 10.08 11.02
N GLN A 98 -4.62 11.32 11.48
CA GLN A 98 -4.00 12.49 10.87
C GLN A 98 -2.49 12.58 11.16
N GLY A 99 -1.69 13.00 10.17
CA GLY A 99 -0.26 13.28 10.35
C GLY A 99 0.58 12.11 10.87
N ARG A 100 0.16 10.86 10.63
CA ARG A 100 0.78 9.68 11.23
C ARG A 100 1.77 8.97 10.30
N TYR A 101 1.59 9.04 8.99
CA TYR A 101 2.32 8.21 8.03
C TYR A 101 3.24 9.02 7.13
N ASP A 102 4.40 8.47 6.82
CA ASP A 102 5.34 9.00 5.82
C ASP A 102 5.02 8.49 4.41
N LEU A 103 4.36 7.32 4.32
CA LEU A 103 3.91 6.73 3.07
C LEU A 103 2.52 6.11 3.22
N VAL A 104 1.62 6.38 2.28
CA VAL A 104 0.35 5.64 2.15
C VAL A 104 0.30 4.96 0.77
N THR A 105 0.08 3.66 0.73
CA THR A 105 -0.14 2.89 -0.50
C THR A 105 -1.60 2.45 -0.62
N CYS A 106 -2.15 2.50 -1.84
CA CYS A 106 -3.49 1.99 -2.14
C CYS A 106 -3.53 1.47 -3.58
N PHE A 107 -3.58 0.15 -3.73
CA PHE A 107 -3.50 -0.49 -5.05
C PHE A 107 -4.72 -1.35 -5.37
N CYS A 108 -5.21 -1.25 -6.61
CA CYS A 108 -6.34 -2.03 -7.11
C CYS A 108 -7.62 -1.93 -6.26
N PHE A 109 -7.75 -0.84 -5.49
CA PHE A 109 -8.87 -0.53 -4.62
C PHE A 109 -9.35 0.89 -4.92
N LEU A 110 -10.66 1.13 -4.85
CA LEU A 110 -11.24 2.45 -5.04
C LEU A 110 -12.40 2.66 -4.07
N HIS A 111 -12.17 3.52 -3.08
CA HIS A 111 -13.21 4.11 -2.25
C HIS A 111 -12.92 5.61 -2.13
N ARG A 112 -13.77 6.44 -2.73
CA ARG A 112 -13.52 7.88 -2.89
C ARG A 112 -13.37 8.62 -1.55
N PRO A 113 -14.25 8.41 -0.55
CA PRO A 113 -14.07 9.02 0.77
C PRO A 113 -12.74 8.65 1.45
N LEU A 114 -12.26 7.41 1.26
CA LEU A 114 -10.95 7.01 1.79
C LEU A 114 -9.82 7.73 1.08
N LEU A 115 -9.86 7.85 -0.25
CA LEU A 115 -8.84 8.58 -1.01
C LEU A 115 -8.78 10.06 -0.59
N ASP A 116 -9.93 10.67 -0.34
CA ASP A 116 -10.01 12.06 0.14
C ASP A 116 -9.41 12.23 1.56
N ALA A 117 -9.39 11.17 2.37
CA ALA A 117 -8.77 11.18 3.69
C ALA A 117 -7.23 10.97 3.67
N VAL A 118 -6.67 10.45 2.56
CA VAL A 118 -5.23 10.12 2.47
C VAL A 118 -4.32 11.33 2.71
N PRO A 119 -4.55 12.52 2.10
CA PRO A 119 -3.67 13.67 2.30
C PRO A 119 -3.53 14.07 3.77
N ALA A 120 -4.62 14.04 4.54
CA ALA A 120 -4.61 14.38 5.95
C ALA A 120 -3.88 13.35 6.83
N ALA A 121 -3.80 12.09 6.38
CA ALA A 121 -3.07 11.03 7.08
C ALA A 121 -1.55 11.16 6.99
N LEU A 122 -1.06 11.90 5.98
CA LEU A 122 0.36 12.08 5.72
C LEU A 122 0.99 13.12 6.66
N ARG A 123 2.23 12.82 7.06
CA ARG A 123 3.14 13.79 7.67
C ARG A 123 3.61 14.81 6.62
N PRO A 124 4.06 16.01 7.02
CA PRO A 124 4.73 16.93 6.10
C PRO A 124 5.89 16.25 5.37
N GLY A 125 5.86 16.34 4.03
CA GLY A 125 6.82 15.66 3.16
C GLY A 125 6.60 14.15 3.00
N GLY A 126 5.42 13.64 3.38
CA GLY A 126 5.00 12.27 3.12
C GLY A 126 4.50 12.07 1.69
N PHE A 127 4.39 10.81 1.29
CA PHE A 127 4.04 10.40 -0.07
C PHE A 127 2.76 9.55 -0.07
N ALA A 128 1.91 9.74 -1.09
CA ALA A 128 0.85 8.80 -1.42
C ALA A 128 1.18 8.10 -2.75
N CYS A 129 1.14 6.76 -2.76
CA CYS A 129 1.30 5.97 -3.97
C CYS A 129 -0.01 5.20 -4.24
N VAL A 130 -0.84 5.75 -5.11
CA VAL A 130 -2.16 5.22 -5.43
C VAL A 130 -2.18 4.76 -6.88
N ARG A 131 -2.70 3.54 -7.12
CA ARG A 131 -2.98 3.05 -8.48
C ARG A 131 -4.24 2.18 -8.45
N THR A 132 -5.22 2.55 -9.24
CA THR A 132 -6.45 1.77 -9.40
C THR A 132 -6.90 1.84 -10.84
N PHE A 133 -7.98 1.13 -11.18
CA PHE A 133 -8.40 0.94 -12.55
C PHE A 133 -9.02 2.20 -13.14
N ASP A 134 -8.57 2.57 -14.33
CA ASP A 134 -9.25 3.57 -15.16
C ASP A 134 -10.13 2.91 -16.23
N ARG A 135 -10.84 3.74 -16.99
CA ARG A 135 -11.76 3.28 -18.03
C ARG A 135 -11.04 2.46 -19.11
N THR A 136 -9.84 2.88 -19.50
CA THR A 136 -9.01 2.22 -20.51
C THR A 136 -8.58 0.82 -20.06
N GLU A 137 -8.14 0.69 -18.80
CA GLU A 137 -7.74 -0.59 -18.21
C GLU A 137 -8.93 -1.53 -18.05
N ARG A 138 -10.12 -1.01 -17.73
CA ARG A 138 -11.34 -1.82 -17.70
C ARG A 138 -11.75 -2.32 -19.08
N GLU A 139 -11.71 -1.45 -20.09
CA GLU A 139 -12.02 -1.83 -21.47
C GLU A 139 -11.06 -2.92 -21.97
N ARG A 140 -9.78 -2.88 -21.58
CA ARG A 140 -8.77 -3.89 -21.94
C ARG A 140 -8.87 -5.20 -21.15
N SER A 141 -9.10 -5.13 -19.84
CA SER A 141 -8.98 -6.29 -18.94
C SER A 141 -10.32 -6.90 -18.52
N GLY A 142 -11.44 -6.23 -18.79
CA GLY A 142 -12.76 -6.58 -18.27
C GLY A 142 -12.90 -6.41 -16.74
N ARG A 143 -11.90 -5.82 -16.06
CA ARG A 143 -11.87 -5.61 -14.61
C ARG A 143 -11.64 -4.14 -14.27
N PRO A 144 -12.25 -3.63 -13.19
CA PRO A 144 -13.19 -4.31 -12.30
C PRO A 144 -14.57 -4.46 -12.96
N ARG A 145 -15.31 -5.52 -12.60
CA ARG A 145 -16.65 -5.78 -13.18
C ARG A 145 -17.62 -4.61 -12.91
N ARG A 146 -17.51 -4.01 -11.72
CA ARG A 146 -18.36 -2.91 -11.26
C ARG A 146 -17.81 -1.57 -11.75
N ALA A 147 -18.61 -0.84 -12.54
CA ALA A 147 -18.22 0.47 -13.11
C ALA A 147 -17.83 1.50 -12.03
N ARG A 148 -18.49 1.50 -10.86
CA ARG A 148 -18.16 2.43 -9.76
C ARG A 148 -16.72 2.31 -9.22
N LEU A 149 -16.05 1.19 -9.49
CA LEU A 149 -14.66 0.92 -9.07
C LEU A 149 -13.63 1.42 -10.10
N VAL A 150 -14.08 2.22 -11.07
CA VAL A 150 -13.26 2.82 -12.12
C VAL A 150 -13.12 4.31 -11.86
N LEU A 151 -11.92 4.84 -12.08
CA LEU A 151 -11.67 6.28 -12.07
C LEU A 151 -12.10 6.92 -13.38
N GLU A 152 -12.69 8.11 -13.28
CA GLU A 152 -12.85 8.99 -14.43
C GLU A 152 -11.49 9.61 -14.84
N PRO A 153 -11.30 9.96 -16.12
CA PRO A 153 -10.08 10.63 -16.57
C PRO A 153 -9.72 11.87 -15.72
N GLY A 154 -8.49 11.87 -15.20
CA GLY A 154 -7.97 12.93 -14.35
C GLY A 154 -8.61 13.05 -12.97
N GLU A 155 -9.49 12.13 -12.56
CA GLU A 155 -10.17 12.17 -11.26
C GLU A 155 -9.18 12.19 -10.09
N LEU A 156 -8.17 11.31 -10.11
CA LEU A 156 -7.18 11.24 -9.03
C LEU A 156 -6.37 12.52 -8.86
N ARG A 157 -6.16 13.30 -9.93
CA ARG A 157 -5.42 14.57 -9.88
C ARG A 157 -6.24 15.71 -9.26
N ARG A 158 -7.57 15.57 -9.23
CA ARG A 158 -8.49 16.58 -8.68
C ARG A 158 -8.81 16.35 -7.19
N ARG A 159 -8.27 15.29 -6.60
CA ARG A 159 -8.40 14.93 -5.18
C ARG A 159 -7.08 15.22 -4.48
#